data_AF-A0A520A1T2-F1
#
_entry.id   AF-A0A520A1T2-F1
#
_cell.length_a   1.000
_cell.length_b   1.000
_cell.length_c   1.000
_cell.angle_alpha   90.00
_cell.angle_beta   90.00
_cell.angle_gamma   90.00
#
_symmetry.space_group_name_H-M   'P 1'
#
loop_
_entity.id
_entity.type
_entity.pdbx_description
1 polymer ?
#
loop_
_entity_poly.entity_id
_entity_poly.type
_entity_poly.pdbx_seq_one_letter_code
_entity_poly.pdbx_strand_id
1 'polypeptide(L)'
;MLIFLKDKKRLKFLLKAILIGMPILLLLAWGVNHFEDNEAEKGTANDKGGVNYYYRENSGAENYPAPVAKLLQMYPKSQATYINVSTDRNQELEGDIFSFTSDGMDKIFSFYKQGAKVIDETADRVELEKDGQNFVLTKEKILEDDPIKGETKFGITFYNKATVNKYKAH
;
A
#
# COMPACT_ATOMS: atom_id res chain seq x y z
N MET A 1 32.11 -8.26 29.28
CA MET A 1 32.55 -7.56 28.05
C MET A 1 34.00 -7.05 28.13
N LEU A 2 34.44 -6.41 29.22
CA LEU A 2 35.81 -5.87 29.41
C LEU A 2 36.97 -6.91 29.56
N ILE A 3 36.68 -8.19 29.78
CA ILE A 3 37.71 -9.22 30.03
C ILE A 3 38.38 -9.74 28.73
N PHE A 4 37.70 -9.66 27.59
CA PHE A 4 38.22 -10.13 26.29
C PHE A 4 39.19 -9.15 25.62
N LEU A 5 39.17 -7.88 26.02
CA LEU A 5 39.97 -6.80 25.42
C LEU A 5 41.42 -6.72 25.95
N LYS A 6 41.71 -7.38 27.08
CA LYS A 6 43.05 -7.36 27.71
C LYS A 6 44.05 -8.36 27.13
N ASP A 7 43.57 -9.43 26.49
CA ASP A 7 44.41 -10.48 25.93
C ASP A 7 44.31 -10.48 24.40
N LYS A 8 45.44 -10.24 23.72
CA LYS A 8 45.51 -10.14 22.24
C LYS A 8 45.02 -11.40 21.52
N LYS A 9 45.16 -12.60 22.11
CA LYS A 9 44.67 -13.85 21.51
C LYS A 9 43.15 -13.96 21.66
N ARG A 10 42.62 -13.60 22.83
CA ARG A 10 41.16 -13.59 23.10
C ARG A 10 40.44 -12.52 22.28
N LEU A 11 41.06 -11.35 22.07
CA LEU A 11 40.54 -10.30 21.18
C LEU A 11 40.52 -10.75 19.72
N LYS A 12 41.59 -11.39 19.23
CA LYS A 12 41.62 -11.96 17.86
C LYS A 12 40.54 -13.02 17.65
N PHE A 13 40.28 -13.85 18.66
CA PHE A 13 39.20 -14.84 18.61
C PHE A 13 37.82 -14.16 18.54
N LEU A 14 37.56 -13.17 19.37
CA LEU A 14 36.31 -12.40 19.35
C LEU A 14 36.10 -11.69 18.01
N LEU A 15 37.13 -11.05 17.46
CA LEU A 15 37.05 -10.38 16.16
C LEU A 15 36.75 -11.37 15.02
N LYS A 16 37.34 -12.57 15.04
CA LYS A 16 37.02 -13.63 14.07
C LYS A 16 35.57 -14.11 14.21
N ALA A 17 35.07 -14.26 15.43
CA ALA A 17 33.68 -14.64 15.68
C ALA A 17 32.70 -13.57 15.18
N ILE A 18 33.00 -12.28 15.37
CA ILE A 18 32.20 -11.18 14.81
C ILE A 18 32.30 -11.15 13.29
N LEU A 19 33.50 -11.31 12.72
CA LEU A 19 33.73 -11.27 11.27
C LEU A 19 32.96 -12.38 10.53
N ILE A 20 32.72 -13.53 11.17
CA ILE A 20 31.97 -14.64 10.59
C ILE A 20 30.48 -14.56 10.96
N GLY A 21 30.18 -14.29 12.23
CA GLY A 21 28.81 -14.29 12.75
C GLY A 21 27.98 -13.11 12.27
N MET A 22 28.57 -11.92 12.14
CA MET A 22 27.84 -10.71 11.75
C MET A 22 27.33 -10.76 10.30
N PRO A 23 28.12 -11.21 9.30
CA PRO A 23 27.59 -11.41 7.95
C PRO A 23 26.44 -12.43 7.90
N ILE A 24 26.50 -13.52 8.66
CA ILE A 24 25.42 -14.52 8.70
C ILE A 24 24.14 -13.90 9.28
N LEU A 25 24.25 -13.13 10.37
CA LEU A 25 23.10 -12.44 10.96
C LEU A 25 22.50 -11.39 10.02
N LEU A 26 23.33 -10.63 9.30
CA LEU A 26 22.87 -9.66 8.31
C LEU A 26 22.17 -10.32 7.12
N LEU A 27 22.71 -11.45 6.62
CA LEU A 27 22.09 -12.22 5.54
C LEU A 27 20.76 -12.84 5.97
N LEU A 28 20.67 -13.35 7.20
CA LEU A 28 19.42 -13.86 7.75
C LEU A 28 18.39 -12.75 7.95
N ALA A 29 18.78 -11.60 8.50
CA ALA A 29 17.89 -10.45 8.65
C ALA A 29 17.38 -9.95 7.30
N TRP A 30 18.26 -9.86 6.30
CA TRP A 30 17.87 -9.51 4.94
C TRP A 30 16.91 -10.54 4.33
N GLY A 31 17.18 -11.84 4.49
CA GLY A 31 16.33 -12.91 3.98
C GLY A 31 14.96 -12.95 4.65
N VAL A 32 14.88 -12.71 5.96
CA VAL A 32 13.60 -12.62 6.70
C VAL A 32 12.81 -11.41 6.23
N ASN A 33 13.42 -10.22 6.18
CA ASN A 33 12.73 -9.02 5.70
C ASN A 33 12.21 -9.21 4.27
N HIS A 34 13.04 -9.71 3.36
CA HIS A 34 12.62 -9.98 1.97
C HIS A 34 11.50 -11.02 1.88
N PHE A 35 11.46 -12.00 2.79
CA PHE A 35 10.38 -12.98 2.83
C PHE A 35 9.08 -12.38 3.37
N GLU A 36 9.16 -11.57 4.43
CA GLU A 36 8.01 -10.86 5.01
C GLU A 36 7.42 -9.86 4.01
N ASP A 37 8.25 -9.09 3.30
CA ASP A 37 7.83 -8.17 2.24
C ASP A 37 7.09 -8.92 1.12
N ASN A 38 7.64 -10.06 0.67
CA ASN A 38 7.02 -10.89 -0.37
C ASN A 38 5.70 -11.54 0.06
N GLU A 39 5.55 -11.94 1.33
CA GLU A 39 4.30 -12.52 1.83
C GLU A 39 3.24 -11.44 2.06
N ALA A 40 3.64 -10.23 2.49
CA ALA A 40 2.75 -9.08 2.60
C ALA A 40 2.15 -8.71 1.23
N GLU A 41 2.95 -8.75 0.15
CA GLU A 41 2.48 -8.53 -1.22
C GLU A 41 1.43 -9.56 -1.69
N LYS A 42 1.48 -10.80 -1.17
CA LYS A 42 0.52 -11.86 -1.55
C LYS A 42 -0.84 -11.70 -0.88
N GLY A 43 -0.91 -10.97 0.23
CA GLY A 43 -2.11 -10.79 1.03
C GLY A 43 -2.54 -12.07 1.79
N THR A 44 -3.54 -11.94 2.65
CA THR A 44 -4.05 -13.03 3.50
C THR A 44 -5.45 -13.46 3.06
N ALA A 45 -5.70 -14.76 2.91
CA ALA A 45 -7.04 -15.25 2.57
C ALA A 45 -8.12 -14.78 3.57
N ASN A 46 -9.32 -14.47 3.09
CA ASN A 46 -10.43 -13.96 3.89
C ASN A 46 -11.67 -14.88 3.88
N ASP A 47 -12.63 -14.56 4.75
CA ASP A 47 -13.89 -15.28 4.92
C ASP A 47 -14.87 -15.13 3.74
N LYS A 48 -14.65 -14.14 2.88
CA LYS A 48 -15.39 -13.92 1.61
C LYS A 48 -14.88 -14.81 0.46
N GLY A 49 -13.89 -15.66 0.72
CA GLY A 49 -13.29 -16.55 -0.28
C GLY A 49 -12.31 -15.85 -1.23
N GLY A 50 -11.85 -14.64 -0.90
CA GLY A 50 -10.79 -13.92 -1.60
C GLY A 50 -9.61 -13.60 -0.67
N VAL A 51 -8.98 -12.44 -0.86
CA VAL A 51 -7.72 -12.06 -0.20
C VAL A 51 -7.80 -10.64 0.34
N ASN A 52 -7.30 -10.41 1.55
CA ASN A 52 -7.08 -9.10 2.14
C ASN A 52 -5.64 -8.65 1.88
N TYR A 53 -5.50 -7.41 1.44
CA TYR A 53 -4.24 -6.70 1.24
C TYR A 53 -4.20 -5.55 2.21
N TYR A 54 -3.27 -5.60 3.16
CA TYR A 54 -3.06 -4.56 4.14
C TYR A 54 -1.63 -4.06 4.07
N TYR A 55 -1.46 -2.75 3.87
CA TYR A 55 -0.19 -2.07 3.89
C TYR A 55 -0.35 -0.75 4.63
N ARG A 56 0.53 -0.49 5.60
CA ARG A 56 0.60 0.77 6.32
C ARG A 56 2.04 1.05 6.70
N GLU A 57 2.71 1.88 5.92
CA GLU A 57 4.09 2.27 6.20
C GLU A 57 4.32 3.74 5.89
N ASN A 58 5.30 4.32 6.58
CA ASN A 58 5.67 5.73 6.44
C ASN A 58 6.41 6.01 5.12
N SER A 59 7.06 5.01 4.52
CA SER A 59 7.80 5.11 3.26
C SER A 59 6.88 5.16 2.02
N GLY A 60 5.64 4.68 2.15
CA GLY A 60 4.70 4.56 1.04
C GLY A 60 5.04 3.39 0.10
N ALA A 61 4.00 2.69 -0.36
CA ALA A 61 4.15 1.66 -1.37
C ALA A 61 4.40 2.30 -2.73
N GLU A 62 5.34 1.75 -3.50
CA GLU A 62 5.65 2.19 -4.86
C GLU A 62 4.67 1.60 -5.89
N ASN A 63 3.98 0.52 -5.54
CA ASN A 63 3.05 -0.19 -6.42
C ASN A 63 1.78 -0.58 -5.66
N TYR A 64 0.66 -0.65 -6.39
CA TYR A 64 -0.56 -1.24 -5.87
C TYR A 64 -0.49 -2.77 -5.85
N PRO A 65 -1.23 -3.44 -4.93
CA PRO A 65 -1.33 -4.90 -4.96
C PRO A 65 -1.93 -5.35 -6.29
N ALA A 66 -1.53 -6.54 -6.75
CA ALA A 66 -1.85 -7.06 -8.07
C ALA A 66 -3.32 -6.91 -8.53
N PRO A 67 -4.36 -7.19 -7.70
CA PRO A 67 -5.74 -7.03 -8.16
C PRO A 67 -6.14 -5.58 -8.39
N VAL A 68 -5.59 -4.63 -7.60
CA VAL A 68 -5.79 -3.20 -7.83
C VAL A 68 -5.02 -2.75 -9.07
N ALA A 69 -3.75 -3.19 -9.22
CA ALA A 69 -2.90 -2.82 -10.36
C ALA A 69 -3.45 -3.28 -11.72
N LYS A 70 -4.22 -4.38 -11.75
CA LYS A 70 -4.95 -4.82 -12.95
C LYS A 70 -6.03 -3.83 -13.39
N LEU A 71 -6.66 -3.15 -12.43
CA LEU A 71 -7.73 -2.20 -12.69
C LEU A 71 -7.20 -0.78 -12.88
N LEU A 72 -6.34 -0.32 -11.96
CA LEU A 72 -5.87 1.05 -11.88
C LEU A 72 -4.34 1.10 -11.84
N GLN A 73 -3.77 1.97 -12.66
CA GLN A 73 -2.39 2.38 -12.49
C GLN A 73 -2.29 3.34 -11.31
N MET A 74 -1.23 3.21 -10.52
CA MET A 74 -0.90 4.18 -9.48
C MET A 74 -0.59 5.55 -10.09
N TYR A 75 -1.10 6.63 -9.48
CA TYR A 75 -0.83 7.98 -9.96
C TYR A 75 0.69 8.26 -9.95
N PRO A 76 1.28 8.78 -11.04
CA PRO A 76 2.71 9.05 -11.10
C PRO A 76 3.16 9.99 -9.98
N LYS A 77 4.31 9.71 -9.35
CA LYS A 77 4.83 10.52 -8.23
C LYS A 77 3.85 10.62 -7.05
N SER A 78 3.00 9.61 -6.87
CA SER A 78 2.28 9.43 -5.61
C SER A 78 2.98 8.39 -4.73
N GLN A 79 2.66 8.43 -3.44
CA GLN A 79 3.08 7.43 -2.46
C GLN A 79 1.84 6.93 -1.72
N ALA A 80 1.56 5.63 -1.78
CA ALA A 80 0.41 5.05 -1.10
C ALA A 80 0.81 4.60 0.30
N THR A 81 0.42 5.34 1.34
CA THR A 81 0.87 5.07 2.71
C THR A 81 -0.13 4.22 3.50
N TYR A 82 -1.30 3.97 2.91
CA TYR A 82 -2.32 3.10 3.45
C TYR A 82 -3.02 2.38 2.31
N ILE A 83 -3.04 1.06 2.37
CA ILE A 83 -3.80 0.18 1.49
C ILE A 83 -4.53 -0.79 2.41
N ASN A 84 -5.86 -0.77 2.36
CA ASN A 84 -6.69 -1.78 3.00
C ASN A 84 -7.76 -2.18 2.01
N VAL A 85 -7.42 -3.13 1.16
CA VAL A 85 -8.27 -3.56 0.05
C VAL A 85 -8.42 -5.07 0.14
N SER A 86 -9.60 -5.57 -0.17
CA SER A 86 -9.92 -6.99 -0.19
C SER A 86 -10.56 -7.38 -1.51
N THR A 87 -10.42 -8.65 -1.84
CA THR A 87 -11.19 -9.30 -2.92
C THR A 87 -12.18 -10.29 -2.33
N ASP A 88 -13.30 -10.50 -3.02
CA ASP A 88 -14.19 -11.64 -2.80
C ASP A 88 -13.82 -12.84 -3.69
N ARG A 89 -14.60 -13.92 -3.61
CA ARG A 89 -14.46 -15.11 -4.48
C ARG A 89 -14.53 -14.82 -5.99
N ASN A 90 -15.11 -13.70 -6.40
CA ASN A 90 -15.23 -13.27 -7.80
C ASN A 90 -14.15 -12.26 -8.21
N GLN A 91 -13.16 -12.01 -7.34
CA GLN A 91 -12.13 -10.97 -7.50
C GLN A 91 -12.69 -9.54 -7.54
N GLU A 92 -13.88 -9.31 -6.99
CA GLU A 92 -14.43 -7.96 -6.83
C GLU A 92 -13.72 -7.22 -5.69
N LEU A 93 -13.35 -5.96 -5.94
CA LEU A 93 -12.59 -5.15 -4.99
C LEU A 93 -13.50 -4.41 -3.99
N GLU A 94 -13.06 -4.35 -2.75
CA GLU A 94 -13.67 -3.57 -1.68
C GLU A 94 -12.59 -3.00 -0.75
N GLY A 95 -12.72 -1.74 -0.34
CA GLY A 95 -11.83 -1.11 0.63
C GLY A 95 -11.22 0.21 0.13
N ASP A 96 -10.13 0.64 0.76
CA ASP A 96 -9.61 1.99 0.62
C ASP A 96 -8.09 2.03 0.41
N ILE A 97 -7.65 3.01 -0.37
CA ILE A 97 -6.25 3.39 -0.55
C ILE A 97 -6.11 4.87 -0.27
N PHE A 98 -5.14 5.26 0.57
CA PHE A 98 -4.76 6.67 0.73
C PHE A 98 -3.37 6.90 0.16
N SER A 99 -3.28 7.93 -0.68
CA SER A 99 -2.06 8.30 -1.39
C SER A 99 -1.79 9.79 -1.26
N PHE A 100 -0.52 10.15 -1.33
CA PHE A 100 -0.02 11.52 -1.25
C PHE A 100 0.73 11.89 -2.52
N THR A 101 0.59 13.14 -2.96
CA THR A 101 1.37 13.68 -4.08
C THR A 101 1.48 15.20 -4.00
N SER A 102 2.54 15.75 -4.58
CA SER A 102 2.73 17.21 -4.72
C SER A 102 1.85 17.86 -5.78
N ASP A 103 1.17 17.08 -6.61
CA ASP A 103 0.22 17.57 -7.61
C ASP A 103 -1.15 17.94 -7.01
N GLY A 104 -1.94 18.71 -7.77
CA GLY A 104 -3.31 19.07 -7.42
C GLY A 104 -4.35 18.00 -7.78
N MET A 105 -5.51 18.05 -7.11
CA MET A 105 -6.63 17.12 -7.34
C MET A 105 -7.15 17.12 -8.78
N ASP A 106 -7.06 18.25 -9.48
CA ASP A 106 -7.47 18.40 -10.88
C ASP A 106 -6.68 17.46 -11.82
N LYS A 107 -5.36 17.34 -11.59
CA LYS A 107 -4.50 16.42 -12.35
C LYS A 107 -4.78 14.97 -11.99
N ILE A 108 -4.97 14.69 -10.69
CA ILE A 108 -5.27 13.34 -10.18
C ILE A 108 -6.58 12.84 -10.79
N PHE A 109 -7.65 13.63 -10.72
CA PHE A 109 -8.94 13.29 -11.33
C PHE A 109 -8.81 13.10 -12.84
N SER A 110 -8.12 14.01 -13.53
CA SER A 110 -7.91 13.90 -14.98
C SER A 110 -7.18 12.62 -15.36
N PHE A 111 -6.18 12.21 -14.59
CA PHE A 111 -5.44 10.96 -14.82
C PHE A 111 -6.36 9.73 -14.74
N TYR A 112 -7.12 9.59 -13.65
CA TYR A 112 -7.97 8.41 -13.48
C TYR A 112 -9.19 8.39 -14.41
N LYS A 113 -9.62 9.54 -14.94
CA LYS A 113 -10.67 9.63 -15.97
C LYS A 113 -10.24 9.09 -17.33
N GLN A 114 -8.94 9.02 -17.65
CA GLN A 114 -8.46 8.65 -19.00
C GLN A 114 -8.76 7.21 -19.44
N GLY A 115 -9.31 6.37 -18.56
CA GLY A 115 -9.71 5.00 -18.90
C GLY A 115 -10.91 4.50 -18.10
N ALA A 116 -11.72 5.40 -17.57
CA ALA A 116 -12.88 5.07 -16.76
C ALA A 116 -14.07 5.94 -17.16
N LYS A 117 -15.27 5.41 -16.98
CA LYS A 117 -16.52 6.15 -17.19
C LYS A 117 -16.83 6.96 -15.94
N VAL A 118 -17.09 8.25 -16.10
CA VAL A 118 -17.56 9.12 -15.01
C VAL A 118 -19.03 8.83 -14.72
N ILE A 119 -19.33 8.51 -13.46
CA ILE A 119 -20.70 8.29 -12.98
C ILE A 119 -21.26 9.59 -12.38
N ASP A 120 -20.46 10.23 -11.52
CA ASP A 120 -20.81 11.45 -10.79
C ASP A 120 -19.54 12.25 -10.48
N GLU A 121 -19.65 13.57 -10.39
CA GLU A 121 -18.52 14.46 -10.14
C GLU A 121 -18.92 15.71 -9.34
N THR A 122 -18.10 16.00 -8.34
CA THR A 122 -18.14 17.23 -7.55
C THR A 122 -16.72 17.81 -7.43
N ALA A 123 -16.59 18.99 -6.81
CA ALA A 123 -15.28 19.64 -6.67
C ALA A 123 -14.23 18.80 -5.93
N ASP A 124 -14.64 17.99 -4.95
CA ASP A 124 -13.74 17.22 -4.08
C ASP A 124 -13.88 15.70 -4.25
N ARG A 125 -14.73 15.23 -5.17
CA ARG A 125 -15.03 13.80 -5.35
C ARG A 125 -15.38 13.49 -6.81
N VAL A 126 -14.84 12.41 -7.37
CA VAL A 126 -15.30 11.82 -8.63
C VAL A 126 -15.59 10.32 -8.46
N GLU A 127 -16.76 9.90 -8.91
CA GLU A 127 -17.16 8.50 -8.97
C GLU A 127 -16.95 7.97 -10.39
N LEU A 128 -16.28 6.81 -10.48
CA LEU A 128 -15.83 6.21 -11.72
C LEU A 128 -16.24 4.73 -11.79
N GLU A 129 -16.46 4.26 -13.01
CA GLU A 129 -16.63 2.85 -13.35
C GLU A 129 -15.55 2.44 -14.34
N LYS A 130 -14.86 1.34 -14.07
CA LYS A 130 -13.92 0.71 -15.00
C LYS A 130 -14.03 -0.81 -14.92
N ASP A 131 -14.11 -1.48 -16.06
CA ASP A 131 -14.22 -2.95 -16.15
C ASP A 131 -15.31 -3.56 -15.24
N GLY A 132 -16.41 -2.83 -15.04
CA GLY A 132 -17.53 -3.23 -14.18
C GLY A 132 -17.28 -3.13 -12.67
N GLN A 133 -16.18 -2.50 -12.25
CA GLN A 133 -15.87 -2.13 -10.88
C GLN A 133 -16.12 -0.63 -10.67
N ASN A 134 -16.88 -0.28 -9.63
CA ASN A 134 -17.05 1.09 -9.19
C ASN A 134 -15.98 1.48 -8.17
N PHE A 135 -15.49 2.70 -8.29
CA PHE A 135 -14.59 3.29 -7.31
C PHE A 135 -14.77 4.81 -7.25
N VAL A 136 -14.44 5.38 -6.10
CA VAL A 136 -14.55 6.81 -5.84
C VAL A 136 -13.17 7.36 -5.51
N LEU A 137 -12.82 8.47 -6.16
CA LEU A 137 -11.69 9.29 -5.79
C LEU A 137 -12.18 10.47 -4.97
N THR A 138 -11.58 10.68 -3.80
CA THR A 138 -11.94 11.79 -2.90
C THR A 138 -10.70 12.56 -2.48
N LYS A 139 -10.82 13.89 -2.39
CA LYS A 139 -9.82 14.72 -1.72
C LYS A 139 -9.92 14.52 -0.22
N GLU A 140 -8.85 14.04 0.39
CA GLU A 140 -8.82 13.76 1.81
C GLU A 140 -8.21 14.91 2.60
N LYS A 141 -8.61 15.03 3.87
CA LYS A 141 -7.95 15.94 4.80
C LYS A 141 -6.64 15.33 5.28
N ILE A 142 -5.60 16.16 5.30
CA ILE A 142 -4.34 15.80 5.96
C ILE A 142 -4.58 15.84 7.48
N LEU A 143 -4.33 14.72 8.15
CA LEU A 143 -4.43 14.55 9.59
C LEU A 143 -3.06 14.77 10.25
N GLU A 144 -3.02 14.96 11.56
CA GLU A 144 -1.77 15.18 12.31
C GLU A 144 -0.85 13.95 12.32
N ASP A 145 -1.42 12.76 12.23
CA ASP A 145 -0.70 11.48 12.24
C ASP A 145 -0.33 10.96 10.83
N ASP A 146 -0.75 11.65 9.77
CA ASP A 146 -0.35 11.28 8.41
C ASP A 146 1.18 11.35 8.23
N PRO A 147 1.81 10.37 7.55
CA PRO A 147 3.26 10.29 7.42
C PRO A 147 3.84 11.39 6.52
N ILE A 148 3.03 11.99 5.64
CA ILE A 148 3.44 13.02 4.69
C ILE A 148 2.60 14.28 4.94
N LYS A 149 3.27 15.44 5.00
CA LYS A 149 2.68 16.75 5.25
C LYS A 149 2.91 17.69 4.08
N GLY A 150 1.98 18.62 3.87
CA GLY A 150 2.10 19.66 2.84
C GLY A 150 1.86 19.18 1.41
N GLU A 151 1.50 17.91 1.23
CA GLU A 151 1.12 17.32 -0.05
C GLU A 151 -0.39 17.09 -0.15
N THR A 152 -0.91 16.96 -1.36
CA THR A 152 -2.31 16.58 -1.59
C THR A 152 -2.50 15.12 -1.18
N LYS A 153 -3.42 14.89 -0.25
CA LYS A 153 -3.90 13.55 0.11
C LYS A 153 -5.17 13.23 -0.67
N PHE A 154 -5.23 12.05 -1.27
CA PHE A 154 -6.41 11.55 -1.95
C PHE A 154 -6.70 10.09 -1.58
N GLY A 155 -7.98 9.76 -1.54
CA GLY A 155 -8.51 8.43 -1.29
C GLY A 155 -9.02 7.78 -2.56
N ILE A 156 -8.82 6.47 -2.68
CA ILE A 156 -9.49 5.60 -3.66
C ILE A 156 -10.30 4.59 -2.87
N THR A 157 -11.62 4.67 -2.95
CA THR A 157 -12.54 3.72 -2.29
C THR A 157 -13.18 2.81 -3.34
N PHE A 158 -13.04 1.50 -3.17
CA PHE A 158 -13.69 0.48 -3.98
C PHE A 158 -14.97 0.01 -3.30
N TYR A 159 -16.07 0.02 -4.05
CA TYR A 159 -17.33 -0.55 -3.58
C TYR A 159 -17.62 -1.85 -4.31
N ASN A 160 -17.95 -2.91 -3.56
CA ASN A 160 -18.50 -4.11 -4.18
C ASN A 160 -19.88 -3.81 -4.79
N LYS A 161 -20.28 -4.57 -5.83
CA LYS A 161 -21.55 -4.42 -6.55
C LYS A 161 -22.76 -4.51 -5.62
N ALA A 162 -22.69 -5.36 -4.59
CA ALA A 162 -23.76 -5.47 -3.60
C ALA A 162 -24.01 -4.12 -2.89
N THR A 163 -22.94 -3.42 -2.55
CA THR A 163 -22.96 -2.10 -1.91
C THR A 163 -23.48 -1.04 -2.87
N VAL A 164 -23.00 -1.03 -4.11
CA VAL A 164 -23.48 -0.08 -5.15
C VAL A 164 -24.98 -0.26 -5.43
N ASN A 165 -25.44 -1.51 -5.58
CA ASN A 165 -26.85 -1.82 -5.86
C ASN A 165 -27.77 -1.39 -4.72
N LYS A 166 -27.31 -1.48 -3.47
CA LYS A 166 -28.04 -0.99 -2.30
C LYS A 166 -28.25 0.53 -2.35
N TYR A 167 -27.25 1.29 -2.83
CA TYR A 167 -27.36 2.74 -2.95
C TYR A 167 -28.21 3.19 -4.15
N LYS A 168 -28.27 2.41 -5.23
CA LYS A 168 -29.09 2.71 -6.42
C LYS A 168 -30.58 2.38 -6.25
N ALA A 169 -30.94 1.59 -5.25
CA ALA A 169 -32.31 1.17 -4.98
C ALA A 169 -33.09 2.12 -4.04
N HIS A 170 -32.49 3.26 -3.68
CA HIS A 170 -33.06 4.33 -2.86
C HIS A 170 -32.98 5.66 -3.60
#